data_AF-A0A1A9LHF6-F1
#
_entry.id   AF-A0A1A9LHF6-F1
#
_cell.length_a   1.000
_cell.length_b   1.000
_cell.length_c   1.000
_cell.angle_alpha   90.00
_cell.angle_beta   90.00
_cell.angle_gamma   90.00
#
_symmetry.space_group_name_H-M   'P 1'
#
loop_
_entity.id
_entity.type
_entity.pdbx_description
1 polymer ?
#
loop_
_entity_poly.entity_id
_entity_poly.type
_entity_poly.pdbx_seq_one_letter_code
_entity_poly.pdbx_strand_id
1 'polypeptide(L)'
;MLTGKIGEFERPFDIIAVDGAHNYSNCENCRNTRKDIIARLKKATEIFPFCCESHRKLLDFSLYRNEDYIGLEDKIADKIMYSYHHVINFIDRDDWLNEITDYLKYVIDSFGSFPPEYGCAFMINYYPDILSDLLKDNSPSSNKISNDEFQKRINKIQNFIDLRFKDTKPQDDDFGERDLNLLLSTYDKWYRTFPFDLEYFKPLKEHFRNTIPILENKLRINKYNGVATTRLHTKENLTKTLIQITKQIITEVNAKKLFDKGLLNDSEKIKMDLILNNRELELSEISSIDYSDRKGYIKVLKQWFKSEKKFIKDITPYIQDKPNTKSSGSSTKKDFEDNFELYKLFKNKEDYESVIDILIKANFISPKGKGFEWVFTETKEFKTKQMIIALFVVLETENYLIISPKSIYTFIEKNFGIRINKGTYSRSSNNFKEDYYNKNTKNYSYTSIFQSLLSDCK
;
A
#
# COMPACT_ATOMS: atom_id res chain seq x y z
N MET A 1 -0.29 10.07 -12.19
CA MET A 1 -0.12 8.94 -13.13
C MET A 1 -1.15 9.09 -14.24
N LEU A 2 -0.68 9.49 -15.41
CA LEU A 2 -1.49 9.57 -16.63
C LEU A 2 -2.08 8.19 -16.92
N THR A 3 -3.40 8.05 -16.90
CA THR A 3 -4.10 6.93 -17.54
C THR A 3 -4.22 7.22 -19.03
N GLY A 4 -3.09 7.49 -19.67
CA GLY A 4 -2.95 7.52 -21.12
C GLY A 4 -2.53 6.12 -21.55
N LYS A 5 -3.13 5.62 -22.64
CA LYS A 5 -2.67 4.40 -23.30
C LYS A 5 -1.15 4.44 -23.45
N ILE A 6 -0.50 3.35 -23.07
CA ILE A 6 0.93 3.14 -23.29
C ILE A 6 1.16 3.13 -24.81
N GLY A 7 1.83 4.15 -25.34
CA GLY A 7 2.71 4.01 -26.50
C GLY A 7 2.14 4.09 -27.92
N GLU A 8 0.92 4.58 -28.16
CA GLU A 8 0.40 4.70 -29.53
C GLU A 8 0.25 6.15 -30.00
N PHE A 9 0.69 6.40 -31.24
CA PHE A 9 0.42 7.63 -31.96
C PHE A 9 -1.07 7.68 -32.32
N GLU A 10 -1.75 8.74 -31.91
CA GLU A 10 -3.16 8.98 -32.22
C GLU A 10 -3.30 10.36 -32.86
N ARG A 11 -3.98 10.42 -34.01
CA ARG A 11 -4.22 11.69 -34.70
C ARG A 11 -5.31 12.47 -33.99
N PRO A 12 -5.26 13.82 -34.01
CA PRO A 12 -6.36 14.63 -33.56
C PRO A 12 -7.64 14.28 -34.33
N PHE A 13 -8.77 14.21 -33.63
CA PHE A 13 -10.07 13.95 -34.23
C PHE A 13 -11.09 15.03 -33.83
N ASP A 14 -12.18 15.08 -34.57
CA ASP A 14 -13.27 16.05 -34.36
C ASP A 14 -14.14 15.64 -33.18
N ILE A 15 -14.65 16.64 -32.46
CA ILE A 15 -15.53 16.42 -31.31
C ILE A 15 -16.95 16.88 -31.60
N ILE A 16 -17.90 16.27 -30.91
CA ILE A 16 -19.31 16.63 -30.99
C ILE A 16 -19.56 17.91 -30.18
N ALA A 17 -20.05 18.96 -30.84
CA ALA A 17 -20.60 20.13 -30.15
C ALA A 17 -21.84 19.74 -29.36
N VAL A 18 -21.96 20.20 -28.12
CA VAL A 18 -23.15 19.91 -27.31
C VAL A 18 -24.14 21.06 -27.42
N ASP A 19 -25.37 20.73 -27.81
CA ASP A 19 -26.47 21.68 -27.89
C ASP A 19 -26.84 22.22 -26.49
N GLY A 20 -27.01 23.54 -26.40
CA GLY A 20 -27.42 24.21 -25.18
C GLY A 20 -27.75 25.68 -25.40
N ALA A 21 -28.08 26.38 -24.31
CA ALA A 21 -28.46 27.80 -24.36
C ALA A 21 -27.33 28.69 -24.88
N HIS A 22 -26.08 28.30 -24.61
CA HIS A 22 -24.90 28.97 -25.12
C HIS A 22 -24.23 28.14 -26.23
N ASN A 23 -24.24 28.71 -27.44
CA ASN A 23 -23.54 28.21 -28.62
C ASN A 23 -22.99 29.43 -29.40
N TYR A 24 -21.73 29.38 -29.84
CA TYR A 24 -21.12 30.48 -30.59
C TYR A 24 -21.73 30.64 -31.98
N SER A 25 -22.45 29.65 -32.51
CA SER A 25 -23.18 29.82 -33.77
C SER A 25 -24.13 31.03 -33.71
N ASN A 26 -24.66 31.31 -32.51
CA ASN A 26 -25.71 32.31 -32.29
C ASN A 26 -25.28 33.46 -31.35
N CYS A 27 -24.05 33.45 -30.80
CA CYS A 27 -23.56 34.46 -29.85
C CYS A 27 -22.34 35.21 -30.40
N GLU A 28 -22.48 36.53 -30.62
CA GLU A 28 -21.42 37.38 -31.18
C GLU A 28 -20.18 37.45 -30.30
N ASN A 29 -20.35 37.57 -28.98
CA ASN A 29 -19.23 37.57 -28.05
C ASN A 29 -18.44 36.25 -28.15
N CYS A 30 -19.13 35.10 -28.14
CA CYS A 30 -18.47 33.80 -28.28
C CYS A 30 -17.78 33.64 -29.65
N ARG A 31 -18.32 34.21 -30.73
CA ARG A 31 -17.65 34.23 -32.05
C ARG A 31 -16.36 35.04 -32.00
N ASN A 32 -16.37 36.20 -31.34
CA ASN A 32 -15.18 37.04 -31.22
C ASN A 32 -14.12 36.39 -30.31
N THR A 33 -14.54 35.80 -29.19
CA THR A 33 -13.67 34.97 -28.35
C THR A 33 -13.02 33.83 -29.16
N ARG A 34 -13.77 33.11 -30.01
CA ARG A 34 -13.20 32.07 -30.89
C ARG A 34 -12.13 32.65 -31.82
N LYS A 35 -12.36 33.82 -32.42
CA LYS A 35 -11.36 34.48 -33.29
C LYS A 35 -10.09 34.85 -32.52
N ASP A 36 -10.22 35.34 -31.28
CA ASP A 36 -9.08 35.69 -30.43
C ASP A 36 -8.27 34.45 -30.05
N ILE A 37 -8.94 33.33 -29.74
CA ILE A 37 -8.29 32.04 -29.51
C ILE A 37 -7.52 31.60 -30.75
N ILE A 38 -8.11 31.65 -31.94
CA ILE A 38 -7.43 31.32 -33.19
C ILE A 38 -6.19 32.19 -33.38
N ALA A 39 -6.31 33.51 -33.18
CA ALA A 39 -5.19 34.42 -33.28
C ALA A 39 -4.05 34.06 -32.32
N ARG A 40 -4.37 33.64 -31.08
CA ARG A 40 -3.40 33.17 -30.08
C ARG A 40 -2.71 31.87 -30.51
N LEU A 41 -3.44 30.98 -31.18
CA LEU A 41 -2.93 29.66 -31.60
C LEU A 41 -2.11 29.71 -32.89
N LYS A 42 -2.40 30.62 -33.83
CA LYS A 42 -1.71 30.71 -35.14
C LYS A 42 -0.19 30.66 -35.06
N LYS A 43 0.40 31.38 -34.10
CA LYS A 43 1.86 31.40 -33.90
C LYS A 43 2.43 30.02 -33.60
N ALA A 44 1.68 29.17 -32.88
CA ALA A 44 2.09 27.80 -32.58
C ALA A 44 1.97 26.88 -33.80
N THR A 45 0.99 27.10 -34.69
CA THR A 45 0.87 26.37 -35.96
C THR A 45 2.08 26.62 -36.85
N GLU A 46 2.50 27.88 -36.99
CA GLU A 46 3.59 28.28 -37.90
C GLU A 46 4.95 27.63 -37.57
N ILE A 47 5.20 27.36 -36.30
CA ILE A 47 6.48 26.83 -35.83
C ILE A 47 6.47 25.32 -35.60
N PHE A 48 5.32 24.64 -35.67
CA PHE A 48 5.24 23.20 -35.48
C PHE A 48 5.66 22.45 -36.76
N PRO A 49 6.40 21.31 -36.68
CA PRO A 49 6.88 20.61 -35.47
C PRO A 49 8.23 21.12 -34.92
N PHE A 50 8.73 22.25 -35.40
CA PHE A 50 10.02 22.83 -35.00
C PHE A 50 10.01 23.61 -33.67
N CYS A 51 8.90 23.59 -32.91
CA CYS A 51 8.76 24.34 -31.67
C CYS A 51 9.63 23.83 -30.51
N CYS A 52 10.08 22.57 -30.53
CA CYS A 52 11.03 22.03 -29.57
C CYS A 52 11.78 20.80 -30.13
N GLU A 53 12.84 20.37 -29.44
CA GLU A 53 13.62 19.19 -29.84
C GLU A 53 12.77 17.91 -29.88
N SER A 54 11.88 17.72 -28.92
CA SER A 54 11.01 16.55 -28.86
C SER A 54 10.05 16.49 -30.05
N HIS A 55 9.40 17.60 -30.40
CA HIS A 55 8.50 17.65 -31.56
C HIS A 55 9.26 17.54 -32.88
N ARG A 56 10.48 18.07 -32.99
CA ARG A 56 11.30 17.95 -34.21
C ARG A 56 11.52 16.49 -34.61
N LYS A 57 11.58 15.56 -33.66
CA LYS A 57 11.70 14.12 -33.92
C LYS A 57 10.53 13.55 -34.73
N LEU A 58 9.36 14.20 -34.75
CA LEU A 58 8.19 13.77 -35.52
C LEU A 58 8.50 13.67 -37.02
N LEU A 59 9.45 14.45 -37.52
CA LEU A 59 9.88 14.41 -38.92
C LEU A 59 10.46 13.04 -39.33
N ASP A 60 10.99 12.29 -38.36
CA ASP A 60 11.55 10.95 -38.57
C ASP A 60 10.52 9.83 -38.28
N PHE A 61 9.30 10.18 -37.85
CA PHE A 61 8.28 9.21 -37.48
C PHE A 61 7.35 8.87 -38.65
N SER A 62 7.34 7.60 -39.06
CA SER A 62 6.68 7.16 -40.31
C SER A 62 5.17 7.37 -40.39
N LEU A 63 4.47 7.47 -39.25
CA LEU A 63 3.02 7.71 -39.21
C LEU A 63 2.65 9.20 -39.15
N TYR A 64 3.63 10.07 -38.91
CA TYR A 64 3.45 11.51 -38.86
C TYR A 64 3.43 12.10 -40.27
N ARG A 65 2.47 13.00 -40.51
CA ARG A 65 2.34 13.77 -41.74
C ARG A 65 2.02 15.20 -41.35
N ASN A 66 2.83 16.15 -41.80
CA ASN A 66 2.68 17.55 -41.41
C ASN A 66 1.33 18.13 -41.89
N GLU A 67 0.83 17.62 -43.02
CA GLU A 67 -0.44 18.02 -43.63
C GLU A 67 -1.63 17.71 -42.73
N ASP A 68 -1.53 16.66 -41.89
CA ASP A 68 -2.59 16.29 -40.94
C ASP A 68 -2.77 17.37 -39.83
N TYR A 69 -1.85 18.35 -39.72
CA TYR A 69 -1.85 19.39 -38.69
C TYR A 69 -2.07 20.82 -39.22
N ILE A 70 -2.16 21.02 -40.53
CA ILE A 70 -2.39 22.34 -41.15
C ILE A 70 -3.85 22.78 -40.91
N GLY A 71 -4.04 24.00 -40.43
CA GLY A 71 -5.38 24.58 -40.22
C GLY A 71 -6.14 23.99 -39.01
N LEU A 72 -5.46 23.20 -38.16
CA LEU A 72 -6.08 22.63 -36.96
C LEU A 72 -6.35 23.67 -35.86
N GLU A 73 -5.81 24.88 -35.95
CA GLU A 73 -6.08 25.95 -34.97
C GLU A 73 -7.57 26.27 -34.86
N ASP A 74 -8.33 26.20 -35.96
CA ASP A 74 -9.78 26.36 -35.94
C ASP A 74 -10.46 25.26 -35.13
N LYS A 75 -10.08 24.00 -35.39
CA LYS A 75 -10.63 22.83 -34.69
C LYS A 75 -10.26 22.83 -33.21
N ILE A 76 -9.07 23.32 -32.86
CA ILE A 76 -8.63 23.43 -31.46
C ILE A 76 -9.37 24.57 -30.75
N ALA A 77 -9.60 25.70 -31.43
CA ALA A 77 -10.44 26.76 -30.90
C ALA A 77 -11.88 26.26 -30.67
N ASP A 78 -12.41 25.44 -31.58
CA ASP A 78 -13.71 24.78 -31.42
C ASP A 78 -13.73 23.86 -30.19
N LYS A 79 -12.68 23.07 -29.99
CA LYS A 79 -12.53 22.22 -28.79
C LYS A 79 -12.61 23.03 -27.49
N ILE A 80 -11.89 24.13 -27.41
CA ILE A 80 -11.89 25.02 -26.24
C ILE A 80 -13.28 25.64 -26.03
N MET A 81 -13.87 26.17 -27.09
CA MET A 81 -15.19 26.81 -27.02
C MET A 81 -16.28 25.82 -26.64
N TYR A 82 -16.27 24.60 -27.19
CA TYR A 82 -17.24 23.59 -26.83
C TYR A 82 -17.05 23.11 -25.39
N SER A 83 -15.81 23.01 -24.88
CA SER A 83 -15.57 22.74 -23.46
C SER A 83 -16.15 23.83 -22.56
N TYR A 84 -15.92 25.11 -22.90
CA TYR A 84 -16.51 26.23 -22.17
C TYR A 84 -18.05 26.18 -22.19
N HIS A 85 -18.65 25.98 -23.36
CA HIS A 85 -20.11 25.84 -23.50
C HIS A 85 -20.67 24.65 -22.73
N HIS A 86 -19.97 23.52 -22.75
CA HIS A 86 -20.41 22.33 -22.03
C HIS A 86 -20.40 22.55 -20.52
N VAL A 87 -19.40 23.25 -19.99
CA VAL A 87 -19.39 23.63 -18.56
C VAL A 87 -20.62 24.48 -18.24
N ILE A 88 -20.84 25.59 -18.94
CA ILE A 88 -21.92 26.53 -18.59
C ILE A 88 -23.32 25.93 -18.79
N ASN A 89 -23.50 25.04 -19.78
CA ASN A 89 -24.81 24.43 -20.06
C ASN A 89 -25.19 23.31 -19.05
N PHE A 90 -24.22 22.74 -18.33
CA PHE A 90 -24.44 21.56 -17.48
C PHE A 90 -24.06 21.75 -16.02
N ILE A 91 -23.38 22.84 -15.65
CA ILE A 91 -22.91 23.10 -14.29
C ILE A 91 -24.03 23.16 -13.24
N ASP A 92 -25.26 23.43 -13.65
CA ASP A 92 -26.44 23.50 -12.77
C ASP A 92 -27.13 22.15 -12.51
N ARG A 93 -26.74 21.08 -13.20
CA ARG A 93 -27.42 19.78 -13.08
C ARG A 93 -26.98 19.04 -11.81
N ASP A 94 -27.75 18.05 -11.39
CA ASP A 94 -27.40 17.23 -10.23
C ASP A 94 -26.15 16.37 -10.49
N ASP A 95 -26.02 15.86 -11.72
CA ASP A 95 -24.92 15.01 -12.19
C ASP A 95 -23.78 15.79 -12.87
N TRP A 96 -23.75 17.12 -12.70
CA TRP A 96 -22.86 18.05 -13.40
C TRP A 96 -21.40 17.59 -13.44
N LEU A 97 -20.87 17.07 -12.33
CA LEU A 97 -19.45 16.70 -12.23
C LEU A 97 -19.10 15.56 -13.19
N ASN A 98 -19.95 14.53 -13.26
CA ASN A 98 -19.71 13.40 -14.14
C ASN A 98 -19.88 13.83 -15.60
N GLU A 99 -20.94 14.57 -15.87
CA GLU A 99 -21.29 15.04 -17.21
C GLU A 99 -20.21 15.94 -17.81
N ILE A 100 -19.70 16.89 -17.03
CA ILE A 100 -18.65 17.81 -17.45
C ILE A 100 -17.31 17.09 -17.56
N THR A 101 -16.91 16.32 -16.55
CA THR A 101 -15.59 15.65 -16.59
C THR A 101 -15.50 14.58 -17.66
N ASP A 102 -16.59 13.90 -18.02
CA ASP A 102 -16.58 12.93 -19.11
C ASP A 102 -16.44 13.59 -20.48
N TYR A 103 -17.09 14.74 -20.67
CA TYR A 103 -16.89 15.53 -21.87
C TYR A 103 -15.48 16.09 -21.95
N LEU A 104 -14.96 16.70 -20.89
CA LEU A 104 -13.60 17.25 -20.89
C LEU A 104 -12.53 16.17 -21.14
N LYS A 105 -12.71 14.94 -20.63
CA LYS A 105 -11.83 13.81 -20.98
C LYS A 105 -11.89 13.50 -22.47
N TYR A 106 -13.09 13.39 -23.02
CA TYR A 106 -13.28 13.16 -24.45
C TYR A 106 -12.62 14.27 -25.29
N VAL A 107 -12.76 15.54 -24.90
CA VAL A 107 -12.09 16.65 -25.57
C VAL A 107 -10.57 16.54 -25.46
N ILE A 108 -10.03 16.23 -24.29
CA ILE A 108 -8.59 16.02 -24.08
C ILE A 108 -8.07 14.87 -24.96
N ASP A 109 -8.76 13.74 -24.98
CA ASP A 109 -8.41 12.57 -25.82
C ASP A 109 -8.41 12.96 -27.31
N SER A 110 -9.31 13.86 -27.73
CA SER A 110 -9.40 14.31 -29.12
C SER A 110 -8.19 15.10 -29.64
N PHE A 111 -7.30 15.58 -28.77
CA PHE A 111 -6.04 16.20 -29.22
C PHE A 111 -5.08 15.16 -29.82
N GLY A 112 -5.35 13.86 -29.62
CA GLY A 112 -4.47 12.78 -30.03
C GLY A 112 -3.27 12.64 -29.09
N SER A 113 -2.28 11.88 -29.52
CA SER A 113 -1.06 11.61 -28.75
C SER A 113 0.13 11.35 -29.65
N PHE A 114 1.31 11.72 -29.16
CA PHE A 114 2.58 11.30 -29.74
C PHE A 114 3.24 10.25 -28.82
N PRO A 115 4.19 9.45 -29.34
CA PRO A 115 4.94 8.54 -28.50
C PRO A 115 5.73 9.30 -27.40
N PRO A 116 6.08 8.65 -26.27
CA PRO A 116 6.59 9.32 -25.06
C PRO A 116 7.80 10.26 -25.22
N GLU A 117 8.57 10.12 -26.30
CA GLU A 117 9.77 10.94 -26.58
C GLU A 117 9.56 12.10 -27.55
N TYR A 118 8.35 12.24 -28.10
CA TYR A 118 8.03 13.16 -29.20
C TYR A 118 7.29 14.42 -28.71
N GLY A 119 7.21 14.60 -27.39
CA GLY A 119 6.52 15.73 -26.76
C GLY A 119 5.03 15.49 -26.58
N CYS A 120 4.33 16.53 -26.12
CA CYS A 120 2.88 16.51 -25.90
C CYS A 120 2.12 16.59 -27.23
N ALA A 121 0.84 16.20 -27.23
CA ALA A 121 -0.03 16.38 -28.40
C ALA A 121 -0.07 17.82 -28.90
N PHE A 122 -0.37 17.99 -30.20
CA PHE A 122 -0.36 19.30 -30.86
C PHE A 122 -1.27 20.31 -30.13
N MET A 123 -0.69 21.42 -29.67
CA MET A 123 -1.35 22.52 -28.95
C MET A 123 -2.12 22.17 -27.66
N ILE A 124 -2.01 20.94 -27.14
CA ILE A 124 -2.74 20.55 -25.93
C ILE A 124 -2.39 21.41 -24.70
N ASN A 125 -1.17 21.95 -24.66
CA ASN A 125 -0.72 22.81 -23.54
C ASN A 125 -1.44 24.16 -23.47
N TYR A 126 -2.04 24.64 -24.56
CA TYR A 126 -2.82 25.89 -24.54
C TYR A 126 -4.21 25.69 -23.95
N TYR A 127 -4.74 24.47 -24.02
CA TYR A 127 -6.08 24.13 -23.56
C TYR A 127 -6.37 24.49 -22.10
N PRO A 128 -5.56 24.07 -21.10
CA PRO A 128 -5.87 24.32 -19.69
C PRO A 128 -5.89 25.82 -19.35
N ASP A 129 -4.95 26.59 -19.89
CA ASP A 129 -4.84 28.02 -19.61
C ASP A 129 -6.01 28.79 -20.23
N ILE A 130 -6.27 28.59 -21.53
CA ILE A 130 -7.33 29.31 -22.22
C ILE A 130 -8.70 28.95 -21.64
N LEU A 131 -8.97 27.66 -21.38
CA LEU A 131 -10.24 27.27 -20.75
C LEU A 131 -10.40 27.88 -19.35
N SER A 132 -9.32 27.94 -18.57
CA SER A 132 -9.34 28.56 -17.25
C SER A 132 -9.62 30.06 -17.32
N ASP A 133 -8.99 30.77 -18.27
CA ASP A 133 -9.23 32.20 -18.52
C ASP A 133 -10.71 32.43 -18.86
N LEU A 134 -11.28 31.63 -19.77
CA LEU A 134 -12.70 31.74 -20.16
C LEU A 134 -13.66 31.53 -19.00
N LEU A 135 -13.37 30.58 -18.11
CA LEU A 135 -14.21 30.30 -16.94
C LEU A 135 -14.13 31.39 -15.87
N LYS A 136 -13.02 32.15 -15.80
CA LYS A 136 -12.84 33.29 -14.89
C LYS A 136 -13.44 34.56 -15.45
N ASP A 137 -13.04 34.93 -16.67
CA ASP A 137 -13.29 36.25 -17.27
C ASP A 137 -14.75 36.42 -17.69
N ASN A 138 -15.39 35.35 -18.13
CA ASN A 138 -16.80 35.39 -18.54
C ASN A 138 -17.77 35.01 -17.41
N SER A 139 -17.26 34.90 -16.16
CA SER A 139 -17.95 34.51 -14.92
C SER A 139 -19.42 34.12 -15.15
N PRO A 140 -19.68 32.89 -15.60
CA PRO A 140 -21.03 32.47 -15.91
C PRO A 140 -21.86 32.58 -14.63
N SER A 141 -23.01 33.25 -14.68
CA SER A 141 -23.92 33.27 -13.55
C SER A 141 -24.97 32.18 -13.74
N SER A 142 -25.21 31.41 -12.68
CA SER A 142 -26.34 30.51 -12.61
C SER A 142 -27.49 31.20 -11.90
N ASN A 143 -28.71 31.03 -12.44
CA ASN A 143 -29.94 31.42 -11.76
C ASN A 143 -30.53 30.28 -10.91
N LYS A 144 -29.92 29.07 -10.94
CA LYS A 144 -30.42 27.86 -10.27
C LYS A 144 -29.65 27.51 -9.01
N ILE A 145 -28.38 27.88 -8.93
CA ILE A 145 -27.51 27.63 -7.77
C ILE A 145 -26.94 28.94 -7.23
N SER A 146 -26.54 28.95 -5.95
CA SER A 146 -25.90 30.13 -5.34
C SER A 146 -24.53 30.40 -5.99
N ASN A 147 -24.08 31.66 -5.92
CA ASN A 147 -22.76 32.03 -6.44
C ASN A 147 -21.62 31.26 -5.71
N ASP A 148 -21.76 31.01 -4.41
CA ASP A 148 -20.78 30.21 -3.64
C ASP A 148 -20.71 28.76 -4.16
N GLU A 149 -21.86 28.12 -4.39
CA GLU A 149 -21.91 26.77 -4.95
C GLU A 149 -21.36 26.75 -6.39
N PHE A 150 -21.70 27.75 -7.21
CA PHE A 150 -21.15 27.89 -8.56
C PHE A 150 -19.62 27.96 -8.54
N GLN A 151 -19.03 28.81 -7.70
CA GLN A 151 -17.58 28.92 -7.57
C GLN A 151 -16.93 27.63 -7.06
N LYS A 152 -17.57 26.92 -6.12
CA LYS A 152 -17.12 25.59 -5.68
C LYS A 152 -17.07 24.59 -6.83
N ARG A 153 -18.08 24.59 -7.71
CA ARG A 153 -18.12 23.71 -8.89
C ARG A 153 -17.03 24.08 -9.91
N ILE A 154 -16.82 25.38 -10.17
CA ILE A 154 -15.73 25.86 -11.04
C ILE A 154 -14.35 25.46 -10.48
N ASN A 155 -14.11 25.64 -9.19
CA ASN A 155 -12.85 25.23 -8.56
C ASN A 155 -12.60 23.72 -8.69
N LYS A 156 -13.64 22.89 -8.59
CA LYS A 156 -13.53 21.44 -8.83
C LYS A 156 -13.17 21.12 -10.28
N ILE A 157 -13.70 21.86 -11.25
CA ILE A 157 -13.36 21.70 -12.68
C ILE A 157 -11.92 22.14 -12.93
N GLN A 158 -11.49 23.26 -12.36
CA GLN A 158 -10.10 23.73 -12.45
C GLN A 158 -9.13 22.72 -11.84
N ASN A 159 -9.44 22.16 -10.67
CA ASN A 159 -8.64 21.09 -10.06
C ASN A 159 -8.57 19.86 -10.97
N PHE A 160 -9.68 19.45 -11.58
CA PHE A 160 -9.69 18.36 -12.56
C PHE A 160 -8.75 18.61 -13.75
N ILE A 161 -8.72 19.84 -14.27
CA ILE A 161 -7.83 20.25 -15.37
C ILE A 161 -6.38 20.26 -14.89
N ASP A 162 -6.10 20.91 -13.75
CA ASP A 162 -4.75 21.04 -13.19
C ASP A 162 -4.11 19.68 -12.92
N LEU A 163 -4.84 18.73 -12.34
CA LEU A 163 -4.37 17.37 -12.09
C LEU A 163 -3.96 16.61 -13.36
N ARG A 164 -4.43 17.03 -14.54
CA ARG A 164 -4.11 16.42 -15.83
C ARG A 164 -2.93 17.06 -16.54
N PHE A 165 -2.66 18.34 -16.27
CA PHE A 165 -1.69 19.13 -17.05
C PHE A 165 -0.53 19.68 -16.23
N LYS A 166 -0.64 19.75 -14.90
CA LYS A 166 0.43 20.21 -14.02
C LYS A 166 1.04 19.02 -13.29
N ASP A 167 2.36 19.08 -13.07
CA ASP A 167 3.09 18.20 -12.15
C ASP A 167 2.78 18.53 -10.67
N THR A 168 1.55 18.91 -10.37
CA THR A 168 1.09 19.17 -9.01
C THR A 168 0.66 17.85 -8.38
N LYS A 169 1.24 17.53 -7.21
CA LYS A 169 0.68 16.52 -6.32
C LYS A 169 -0.79 16.91 -6.04
N PRO A 170 -1.74 15.96 -6.06
CA PRO A 170 -3.12 16.28 -5.80
C PRO A 170 -3.26 17.02 -4.46
N GLN A 171 -3.99 18.13 -4.44
CA GLN A 171 -4.50 18.69 -3.19
C GLN A 171 -5.52 17.70 -2.59
N ASP A 172 -5.36 17.46 -1.29
CA ASP A 172 -5.79 16.30 -0.50
C ASP A 172 -7.30 16.11 -0.31
N ASP A 173 -8.15 16.76 -1.08
CA ASP A 173 -9.54 16.97 -0.68
C ASP A 173 -10.49 15.84 -1.14
N ASP A 174 -10.18 15.15 -2.24
CA ASP A 174 -11.05 14.11 -2.84
C ASP A 174 -10.28 12.82 -3.22
N PHE A 175 -8.96 12.92 -3.41
CA PHE A 175 -8.10 11.78 -3.73
C PHE A 175 -7.59 11.04 -2.50
N GLY A 176 -7.51 11.69 -1.33
CA GLY A 176 -7.10 11.03 -0.09
C GLY A 176 -8.02 9.85 0.27
N GLU A 177 -9.32 9.95 -0.03
CA GLU A 177 -10.28 8.87 0.21
C GLU A 177 -10.18 7.73 -0.80
N ARG A 178 -9.64 7.98 -2.00
CA ARG A 178 -9.49 6.98 -3.08
C ARG A 178 -8.04 6.59 -3.35
N ASP A 179 -7.12 6.93 -2.44
CA ASP A 179 -5.70 6.57 -2.54
C ASP A 179 -5.56 5.05 -2.61
N LEU A 180 -4.99 4.56 -3.72
CA LEU A 180 -4.79 3.13 -3.96
C LEU A 180 -4.02 2.47 -2.80
N ASN A 181 -3.03 3.13 -2.21
CA ASN A 181 -2.28 2.58 -1.08
C ASN A 181 -3.16 2.48 0.18
N LEU A 182 -4.02 3.47 0.41
CA LEU A 182 -4.98 3.46 1.50
C LEU A 182 -6.02 2.35 1.32
N LEU A 183 -6.51 2.14 0.09
CA LEU A 183 -7.46 1.09 -0.24
C LEU A 183 -6.84 -0.30 -0.13
N LEU A 184 -5.63 -0.50 -0.68
CA LEU A 184 -4.89 -1.75 -0.59
C LEU A 184 -4.55 -2.08 0.86
N SER A 185 -4.13 -1.10 1.66
CA SER A 185 -3.86 -1.33 3.09
C SER A 185 -5.14 -1.60 3.90
N THR A 186 -6.26 -0.98 3.54
CA THR A 186 -7.58 -1.29 4.13
C THR A 186 -7.99 -2.73 3.81
N TYR A 187 -7.80 -3.16 2.56
CA TYR A 187 -8.06 -4.53 2.14
C TYR A 187 -7.14 -5.55 2.82
N ASP A 188 -5.83 -5.30 2.85
CA ASP A 188 -4.84 -6.18 3.47
C ASP A 188 -5.11 -6.36 4.96
N LYS A 189 -5.50 -5.29 5.68
CA LYS A 189 -5.96 -5.40 7.06
C LYS A 189 -7.14 -6.35 7.19
N TRP A 190 -8.19 -6.15 6.40
CA TRP A 190 -9.35 -7.05 6.43
C TRP A 190 -8.97 -8.50 6.11
N TYR A 191 -8.16 -8.73 5.07
CA TYR A 191 -7.75 -10.06 4.63
C TYR A 191 -6.93 -10.81 5.69
N ARG A 192 -6.07 -10.10 6.45
CA ARG A 192 -5.30 -10.67 7.56
C ARG A 192 -6.13 -10.89 8.82
N THR A 193 -7.13 -10.05 9.07
CA THR A 193 -7.99 -10.16 10.24
C THR A 193 -9.07 -11.23 10.05
N PHE A 194 -9.52 -11.46 8.82
CA PHE A 194 -10.51 -12.50 8.56
C PHE A 194 -9.89 -13.90 8.80
N PRO A 195 -10.58 -14.80 9.54
CA PRO A 195 -9.99 -16.06 10.01
C PRO A 195 -9.96 -17.15 8.93
N PHE A 196 -9.30 -16.88 7.79
CA PHE A 196 -9.20 -17.82 6.67
C PHE A 196 -8.45 -19.11 6.99
N ASP A 197 -7.74 -19.16 8.11
CA ASP A 197 -7.03 -20.36 8.56
C ASP A 197 -7.95 -21.41 9.21
N LEU A 198 -9.19 -21.04 9.53
CA LEU A 198 -10.24 -21.99 9.88
C LEU A 198 -10.51 -22.90 8.68
N GLU A 199 -10.59 -24.21 8.95
CA GLU A 199 -10.63 -25.26 7.92
C GLU A 199 -11.76 -25.05 6.89
N TYR A 200 -12.92 -24.58 7.35
CA TYR A 200 -14.08 -24.30 6.50
C TYR A 200 -14.04 -22.95 5.76
N PHE A 201 -13.13 -22.03 6.11
CA PHE A 201 -12.88 -20.80 5.36
C PHE A 201 -11.67 -20.89 4.44
N LYS A 202 -10.79 -21.87 4.65
CA LYS A 202 -9.57 -22.09 3.85
C LYS A 202 -9.78 -22.09 2.33
N PRO A 203 -10.87 -22.66 1.77
CA PRO A 203 -11.13 -22.58 0.33
C PRO A 203 -11.32 -21.15 -0.19
N LEU A 204 -11.82 -20.24 0.64
CA LEU A 204 -12.05 -18.83 0.29
C LEU A 204 -10.77 -18.00 0.29
N LYS A 205 -9.73 -18.45 1.02
CA LYS A 205 -8.45 -17.74 1.17
C LYS A 205 -7.84 -17.40 -0.19
N GLU A 206 -7.77 -18.37 -1.08
CA GLU A 206 -7.15 -18.20 -2.40
C GLU A 206 -8.01 -17.31 -3.33
N HIS A 207 -9.33 -17.39 -3.22
CA HIS A 207 -10.23 -16.52 -3.98
C HIS A 207 -10.01 -15.04 -3.64
N PHE A 208 -9.98 -14.70 -2.35
CA PHE A 208 -9.76 -13.33 -1.88
C PHE A 208 -8.30 -12.88 -2.00
N ARG A 209 -7.34 -13.80 -2.03
CA ARG A 209 -5.96 -13.45 -2.38
C ARG A 209 -5.84 -12.88 -3.80
N ASN A 210 -6.58 -13.48 -4.74
CA ASN A 210 -6.51 -13.16 -6.17
C ASN A 210 -7.57 -12.13 -6.62
N THR A 211 -8.61 -11.92 -5.81
CA THR A 211 -9.73 -11.02 -6.14
C THR A 211 -9.78 -9.88 -5.13
N ILE A 212 -9.24 -8.72 -5.51
CA ILE A 212 -9.20 -7.53 -4.66
C ILE A 212 -10.37 -6.59 -5.04
N PRO A 213 -11.40 -6.42 -4.20
CA PRO A 213 -12.59 -5.64 -4.51
C PRO A 213 -12.37 -4.13 -4.28
N ILE A 214 -11.26 -3.58 -4.79
CA ILE A 214 -10.95 -2.13 -4.69
C ILE A 214 -11.64 -1.30 -5.78
N LEU A 215 -12.14 -1.95 -6.83
CA LEU A 215 -12.92 -1.32 -7.89
C LEU A 215 -14.39 -1.32 -7.52
N GLU A 216 -15.06 -0.20 -7.75
CA GLU A 216 -16.52 -0.15 -7.75
C GLU A 216 -17.05 -1.04 -8.89
N ASN A 217 -17.96 -1.97 -8.59
CA ASN A 217 -18.62 -2.85 -9.58
C ASN A 217 -19.56 -2.10 -10.56
N LYS A 218 -19.50 -0.76 -10.60
CA LYS A 218 -20.27 0.07 -11.52
C LYS A 218 -19.37 0.48 -12.68
N LEU A 219 -19.48 -0.27 -13.77
CA LEU A 219 -18.93 0.14 -15.06
C LEU A 219 -19.64 1.43 -15.48
N ARG A 220 -18.91 2.54 -15.61
CA ARG A 220 -19.44 3.76 -16.24
C ARG A 220 -18.84 3.89 -17.62
N ILE A 221 -19.70 3.85 -18.63
CA ILE A 221 -19.31 4.11 -20.02
C ILE A 221 -19.38 5.63 -20.23
N ASN A 222 -18.28 6.22 -20.66
CA ASN A 222 -18.31 7.62 -21.11
C ASN A 222 -19.10 7.67 -22.43
N LYS A 223 -20.23 8.37 -22.43
CA LYS A 223 -21.16 8.43 -23.57
C LYS A 223 -20.57 9.10 -24.81
N TYR A 224 -19.48 9.86 -24.68
CA TYR A 224 -18.86 10.60 -25.78
C TYR A 224 -17.83 9.78 -26.57
N ASN A 225 -17.09 8.89 -25.91
CA ASN A 225 -16.05 8.07 -26.54
C ASN A 225 -16.25 6.55 -26.36
N GLY A 226 -17.31 6.12 -25.67
CA GLY A 226 -17.59 4.71 -25.39
C GLY A 226 -16.61 4.05 -24.43
N VAL A 227 -15.68 4.80 -23.83
CA VAL A 227 -14.65 4.23 -22.95
C VAL A 227 -15.29 3.82 -21.64
N ALA A 228 -15.19 2.52 -21.33
CA ALA A 228 -15.59 1.96 -20.06
C ALA A 228 -14.58 2.36 -18.97
N THR A 229 -15.06 3.08 -17.96
CA THR A 229 -14.27 3.48 -16.80
C THR A 229 -14.81 2.82 -15.54
N THR A 230 -13.92 2.29 -14.71
CA THR A 230 -14.24 1.87 -13.35
C THR A 230 -13.66 2.89 -12.40
N ARG A 231 -14.29 3.05 -11.23
CA ARG A 231 -13.77 3.92 -10.18
C ARG A 231 -13.20 3.07 -9.06
N LEU A 232 -12.10 3.53 -8.46
CA LEU A 232 -11.68 3.02 -7.16
C LEU A 232 -12.76 3.35 -6.12
N HIS A 233 -13.06 2.44 -5.22
CA HIS A 233 -13.86 2.74 -4.03
C HIS A 233 -13.24 3.90 -3.23
N THR A 234 -14.05 4.69 -2.54
CA THR A 234 -13.54 5.46 -1.38
C THR A 234 -13.23 4.49 -0.23
N LYS A 235 -12.37 4.87 0.72
CA LYS A 235 -12.09 4.06 1.92
C LYS A 235 -13.38 3.68 2.65
N GLU A 236 -14.33 4.61 2.77
CA GLU A 236 -15.63 4.36 3.40
C GLU A 236 -16.44 3.32 2.63
N ASN A 237 -16.54 3.46 1.30
CA ASN A 237 -17.29 2.51 0.47
C ASN A 237 -16.62 1.14 0.44
N LEU A 238 -15.29 1.07 0.37
CA LEU A 238 -14.56 -0.19 0.47
C LEU A 238 -14.85 -0.87 1.80
N THR A 239 -14.82 -0.13 2.91
CA THR A 239 -15.14 -0.66 4.24
C THR A 239 -16.56 -1.24 4.28
N LYS A 240 -17.56 -0.52 3.73
CA LYS A 240 -18.94 -1.00 3.60
C LYS A 240 -19.02 -2.30 2.78
N THR A 241 -18.33 -2.37 1.64
CA THR A 241 -18.25 -3.57 0.79
C THR A 241 -17.65 -4.75 1.56
N LEU A 242 -16.53 -4.56 2.27
CA LEU A 242 -15.88 -5.61 3.05
C LEU A 242 -16.76 -6.11 4.20
N ILE A 243 -17.52 -5.23 4.85
CA ILE A 243 -18.53 -5.62 5.84
C ILE A 243 -19.61 -6.50 5.20
N GLN A 244 -20.09 -6.16 4.01
CA GLN A 244 -21.10 -6.97 3.30
C GLN A 244 -20.56 -8.35 2.92
N ILE A 245 -19.34 -8.41 2.37
CA ILE A 245 -18.65 -9.67 2.07
C ILE A 245 -18.51 -10.52 3.33
N THR A 246 -18.06 -9.93 4.44
CA THR A 246 -17.93 -10.62 5.73
C THR A 246 -19.25 -11.21 6.18
N LYS A 247 -20.33 -10.39 6.18
CA LYS A 247 -21.69 -10.83 6.54
C LYS A 247 -22.17 -11.98 5.66
N GLN A 248 -21.91 -11.91 4.36
CA GLN A 248 -22.28 -12.97 3.43
C GLN A 248 -21.55 -14.28 3.78
N ILE A 249 -20.21 -14.23 3.92
CA ILE A 249 -19.40 -15.42 4.23
C ILE A 249 -19.88 -16.09 5.52
N ILE A 250 -20.01 -15.35 6.63
CA ILE A 250 -20.39 -15.94 7.92
C ILE A 250 -21.85 -16.42 7.94
N THR A 251 -22.72 -15.89 7.08
CA THR A 251 -24.11 -16.36 6.94
C THR A 251 -24.14 -17.64 6.10
N GLU A 252 -23.29 -17.75 5.09
CA GLU A 252 -23.21 -18.89 4.18
C GLU A 252 -22.46 -20.09 4.77
N VAL A 253 -21.38 -19.81 5.50
CA VAL A 253 -20.49 -20.81 6.08
C VAL A 253 -20.50 -20.63 7.61
N ASN A 254 -21.34 -21.42 8.28
CA ASN A 254 -21.51 -21.40 9.74
C ASN A 254 -21.71 -22.80 10.31
N ALA A 255 -21.54 -22.92 11.63
CA ALA A 255 -21.61 -24.19 12.35
C ALA A 255 -22.93 -24.95 12.11
N LYS A 256 -24.07 -24.27 12.04
CA LYS A 256 -25.36 -24.92 11.75
C LYS A 256 -25.34 -25.57 10.37
N LYS A 257 -24.95 -24.82 9.33
CA LYS A 257 -24.89 -25.36 7.95
C LYS A 257 -23.85 -26.46 7.79
N LEU A 258 -22.74 -26.39 8.51
CA LEU A 258 -21.71 -27.45 8.51
C LEU A 258 -22.21 -28.71 9.21
N PHE A 259 -22.94 -28.55 10.31
CA PHE A 259 -23.59 -29.65 11.03
C PHE A 259 -24.65 -30.33 10.17
N ASP A 260 -25.56 -29.54 9.57
CA ASP A 260 -26.63 -30.02 8.69
C ASP A 260 -26.07 -30.80 7.48
N LYS A 261 -24.82 -30.50 7.05
CA LYS A 261 -24.12 -31.19 5.95
C LYS A 261 -23.22 -32.36 6.39
N GLY A 262 -23.14 -32.66 7.68
CA GLY A 262 -22.24 -33.69 8.20
C GLY A 262 -20.75 -33.39 7.99
N LEU A 263 -20.38 -32.11 7.93
CA LEU A 263 -19.00 -31.63 7.71
C LEU A 263 -18.31 -31.18 9.01
N LEU A 264 -18.95 -31.43 10.16
CA LEU A 264 -18.49 -31.03 11.48
C LEU A 264 -17.80 -32.23 12.17
N ASN A 265 -16.67 -32.66 11.59
CA ASN A 265 -16.06 -33.97 11.86
C ASN A 265 -15.20 -34.02 13.12
N ASP A 266 -14.77 -32.85 13.62
CA ASP A 266 -13.91 -32.74 14.81
C ASP A 266 -14.32 -31.50 15.62
N SER A 267 -15.38 -31.64 16.42
CA SER A 267 -15.95 -30.53 17.19
C SER A 267 -14.99 -29.97 18.24
N GLU A 268 -14.10 -30.79 18.80
CA GLU A 268 -13.12 -30.36 19.81
C GLU A 268 -12.03 -29.50 19.18
N LYS A 269 -11.45 -29.94 18.06
CA LYS A 269 -10.50 -29.14 17.29
C LYS A 269 -11.14 -27.84 16.80
N ILE A 270 -12.37 -27.89 16.28
CA ILE A 270 -13.07 -26.69 15.79
C ILE A 270 -13.32 -25.69 16.93
N LYS A 271 -13.73 -26.15 18.12
CA LYS A 271 -13.87 -25.27 19.30
C LYS A 271 -12.53 -24.63 19.66
N MET A 272 -11.45 -25.41 19.66
CA MET A 272 -10.11 -24.91 19.96
C MET A 272 -9.64 -23.88 18.93
N ASP A 273 -9.81 -24.15 17.65
CA ASP A 273 -9.48 -23.23 16.56
C ASP A 273 -10.29 -21.92 16.66
N LEU A 274 -11.57 -22.00 17.04
CA LEU A 274 -12.41 -20.82 17.30
C LEU A 274 -11.90 -19.99 18.48
N ILE A 275 -11.48 -20.63 19.58
CA ILE A 275 -10.91 -19.95 20.74
C ILE A 275 -9.62 -19.23 20.35
N LEU A 276 -8.73 -19.88 19.59
CA LEU A 276 -7.47 -19.31 19.11
C LEU A 276 -7.70 -18.13 18.15
N ASN A 277 -8.57 -18.29 17.14
CA ASN A 277 -8.88 -17.23 16.18
C ASN A 277 -9.58 -16.04 16.87
N ASN A 278 -10.47 -16.29 17.84
CA ASN A 278 -11.07 -15.22 18.64
C ASN A 278 -10.00 -14.45 19.43
N ARG A 279 -8.95 -15.14 19.92
CA ARG A 279 -7.84 -14.47 20.61
C ARG A 279 -7.07 -13.53 19.67
N GLU A 280 -6.81 -13.95 18.44
CA GLU A 280 -6.16 -13.11 17.42
C GLU A 280 -6.98 -11.86 17.09
N LEU A 281 -8.32 -12.00 17.01
CA LEU A 281 -9.24 -10.88 16.82
C LEU A 281 -9.22 -9.90 18.01
N GLU A 282 -9.33 -10.42 19.24
CA GLU A 282 -9.28 -9.59 20.46
C GLU A 282 -7.95 -8.82 20.56
N LEU A 283 -6.82 -9.46 20.22
CA LEU A 283 -5.51 -8.82 20.19
C LEU A 283 -5.41 -7.74 19.11
N SER A 284 -5.96 -8.01 17.92
CA SER A 284 -6.02 -7.05 16.82
C SER A 284 -6.84 -5.82 17.20
N GLU A 285 -8.01 -6.02 17.82
CA GLU A 285 -8.87 -4.94 18.32
C GLU A 285 -8.11 -4.07 19.33
N ILE A 286 -7.49 -4.69 20.35
CA ILE A 286 -6.70 -3.97 21.37
C ILE A 286 -5.54 -3.18 20.75
N SER A 287 -4.84 -3.75 19.76
CA SER A 287 -3.72 -3.10 19.08
C SER A 287 -4.15 -1.91 18.21
N SER A 288 -5.41 -1.90 17.77
CA SER A 288 -5.96 -0.85 16.89
C SER A 288 -6.48 0.38 17.62
N ILE A 289 -6.50 0.34 18.97
CA ILE A 289 -7.04 1.44 19.76
C ILE A 289 -6.06 2.61 19.78
N ASP A 290 -6.49 3.74 19.24
CA ASP A 290 -5.73 4.99 19.27
C ASP A 290 -6.08 5.80 20.53
N TYR A 291 -5.17 5.83 21.49
CA TYR A 291 -5.27 6.70 22.66
C TYR A 291 -4.08 7.66 22.67
N SER A 292 -4.35 8.93 22.35
CA SER A 292 -3.34 9.98 22.25
C SER A 292 -2.90 10.59 23.60
N ASP A 293 -3.43 10.10 24.74
CA ASP A 293 -3.12 10.63 26.07
C ASP A 293 -2.16 9.74 26.90
N ARG A 294 -1.53 10.35 27.92
CA ARG A 294 -0.62 9.68 28.88
C ARG A 294 -1.26 8.51 29.67
N LYS A 295 -2.57 8.29 29.60
CA LYS A 295 -3.28 7.18 30.26
C LYS A 295 -3.73 6.10 29.26
N GLY A 296 -3.47 6.27 27.96
CA GLY A 296 -3.84 5.36 26.89
C GLY A 296 -3.31 3.94 27.07
N TYR A 297 -2.02 3.80 27.38
CA TYR A 297 -1.40 2.49 27.60
C TYR A 297 -2.02 1.73 28.79
N ILE A 298 -2.45 2.43 29.85
CA ILE A 298 -3.11 1.79 31.00
C ILE A 298 -4.45 1.18 30.58
N LYS A 299 -5.21 1.86 29.70
CA LYS A 299 -6.48 1.33 29.17
C LYS A 299 -6.25 0.09 28.30
N VAL A 300 -5.27 0.15 27.40
CA VAL A 300 -4.83 -0.99 26.58
C VAL A 300 -4.47 -2.19 27.46
N LEU A 301 -3.63 -1.98 28.48
CA LEU A 301 -3.23 -3.05 29.40
C LEU A 301 -4.41 -3.61 30.19
N LYS A 302 -5.32 -2.78 30.70
CA LYS A 302 -6.52 -3.25 31.40
C LYS A 302 -7.42 -4.10 30.51
N GLN A 303 -7.63 -3.70 29.26
CA GLN A 303 -8.41 -4.46 28.29
C GLN A 303 -7.72 -5.78 27.94
N TRP A 304 -6.39 -5.74 27.75
CA TRP A 304 -5.58 -6.94 27.56
C TRP A 304 -5.71 -7.90 28.73
N PHE A 305 -5.46 -7.48 29.97
CA PHE A 305 -5.59 -8.35 31.16
C PHE A 305 -6.99 -8.95 31.30
N LYS A 306 -8.05 -8.20 30.97
CA LYS A 306 -9.43 -8.70 30.98
C LYS A 306 -9.63 -9.79 29.93
N SER A 307 -9.17 -9.56 28.70
CA SER A 307 -9.24 -10.53 27.61
C SER A 307 -8.38 -11.78 27.88
N GLU A 308 -7.19 -11.61 28.44
CA GLU A 308 -6.25 -12.71 28.75
C GLU A 308 -6.84 -13.65 29.80
N LYS A 309 -7.42 -13.10 30.88
CA LYS A 309 -8.11 -13.92 31.90
C LYS A 309 -9.26 -14.72 31.32
N LYS A 310 -10.03 -14.14 30.39
CA LYS A 310 -11.13 -14.82 29.69
C LYS A 310 -10.57 -15.94 28.80
N PHE A 311 -9.54 -15.66 27.99
CA PHE A 311 -8.90 -16.66 27.13
C PHE A 311 -8.35 -17.84 27.92
N ILE A 312 -7.62 -17.60 29.02
CA ILE A 312 -7.12 -18.66 29.91
C ILE A 312 -8.28 -19.50 30.44
N LYS A 313 -9.38 -18.87 30.85
CA LYS A 313 -10.58 -19.58 31.30
C LYS A 313 -11.18 -20.44 30.19
N ASP A 314 -11.26 -19.94 28.97
CA ASP A 314 -11.87 -20.63 27.82
C ASP A 314 -11.03 -21.83 27.35
N ILE A 315 -9.69 -21.76 27.44
CA ILE A 315 -8.78 -22.86 27.05
C ILE A 315 -8.56 -23.90 28.16
N THR A 316 -8.74 -23.54 29.43
CA THR A 316 -8.48 -24.42 30.60
C THR A 316 -9.14 -25.81 30.51
N PRO A 317 -10.42 -25.95 30.10
CA PRO A 317 -11.06 -27.26 29.98
C PRO A 317 -10.33 -28.23 29.04
N TYR A 318 -9.67 -27.70 27.99
CA TYR A 318 -8.97 -28.49 26.98
C TYR A 318 -7.51 -28.81 27.36
N ILE A 319 -6.99 -28.14 28.38
CA ILE A 319 -5.65 -28.38 28.93
C ILE A 319 -5.71 -29.40 30.08
N GLN A 320 -6.82 -29.45 30.82
CA GLN A 320 -6.98 -30.28 32.02
C GLN A 320 -7.26 -31.78 31.76
N ASP A 321 -7.61 -32.15 30.52
CA ASP A 321 -7.82 -33.56 30.11
C ASP A 321 -6.55 -34.27 29.60
N LYS A 322 -5.38 -33.61 29.64
CA LYS A 322 -4.11 -34.35 29.58
C LYS A 322 -3.81 -34.88 30.98
N PRO A 323 -3.57 -36.20 31.17
CA PRO A 323 -3.36 -36.78 32.49
C PRO A 323 -2.27 -36.00 33.23
N ASN A 324 -2.62 -35.48 34.40
CA ASN A 324 -1.67 -34.96 35.38
C ASN A 324 -0.71 -36.09 35.78
N THR A 325 0.46 -36.16 35.14
CA THR A 325 1.61 -36.83 35.73
C THR A 325 2.18 -35.96 36.84
N LYS A 326 1.58 -36.08 38.04
CA LYS A 326 2.30 -35.79 39.28
C LYS A 326 3.05 -37.04 39.71
N SER A 327 4.37 -37.05 39.55
CA SER A 327 5.31 -37.35 40.63
C SER A 327 6.75 -37.44 40.15
N SER A 328 7.64 -37.03 41.05
CA SER A 328 9.07 -37.35 41.15
C SER A 328 9.99 -36.82 40.07
N GLY A 329 10.99 -36.06 40.53
CA GLY A 329 12.11 -35.64 39.72
C GLY A 329 12.84 -36.81 39.05
N SER A 330 13.62 -36.41 38.04
CA SER A 330 14.42 -37.21 37.12
C SER A 330 13.73 -37.53 35.78
N SER A 331 14.30 -36.90 34.77
CA SER A 331 14.33 -37.30 33.35
C SER A 331 13.08 -36.97 32.50
N THR A 332 13.20 -36.42 31.29
CA THR A 332 14.32 -36.52 30.35
C THR A 332 14.54 -35.24 29.52
N LYS A 333 15.83 -34.89 29.40
CA LYS A 333 16.49 -33.93 28.51
C LYS A 333 16.29 -34.22 26.99
N LYS A 334 15.31 -35.04 26.61
CA LYS A 334 15.21 -35.70 25.29
C LYS A 334 14.13 -35.14 24.37
N ASP A 335 13.04 -34.59 24.92
CA ASP A 335 11.92 -34.10 24.09
C ASP A 335 12.13 -32.69 23.51
N PHE A 336 13.21 -32.00 23.93
CA PHE A 336 13.64 -30.73 23.33
C PHE A 336 14.66 -30.91 22.18
N GLU A 337 15.17 -32.12 21.95
CA GLU A 337 16.26 -32.38 20.99
C GLU A 337 15.83 -32.35 19.52
N ASP A 338 14.55 -32.57 19.20
CA ASP A 338 14.15 -32.85 17.81
C ASP A 338 13.66 -31.65 16.97
N ASN A 339 13.70 -30.41 17.48
CA ASN A 339 13.12 -29.29 16.73
C ASN A 339 13.95 -28.00 16.63
N PHE A 340 15.23 -28.01 16.98
CA PHE A 340 16.08 -26.82 16.89
C PHE A 340 17.43 -27.12 16.24
N GLU A 341 17.76 -26.53 15.09
CA GLU A 341 19.06 -26.76 14.44
C GLU A 341 20.24 -26.02 15.10
N LEU A 342 20.01 -25.32 16.22
CA LEU A 342 21.04 -24.51 16.88
C LEU A 342 22.13 -25.38 17.54
N TYR A 343 21.78 -26.55 18.09
CA TYR A 343 22.78 -27.50 18.60
C TYR A 343 23.76 -27.94 17.49
N LYS A 344 23.34 -27.92 16.22
CA LYS A 344 24.21 -28.25 15.08
C LYS A 344 25.34 -27.26 14.89
N LEU A 345 25.22 -26.04 15.42
CA LEU A 345 26.30 -25.05 15.36
C LEU A 345 27.40 -25.33 16.39
N PHE A 346 27.08 -26.00 17.49
CA PHE A 346 27.99 -26.22 18.62
C PHE A 346 28.76 -27.53 18.48
N LYS A 347 29.97 -27.56 19.05
CA LYS A 347 30.85 -28.75 19.04
C LYS A 347 30.28 -29.94 19.76
N ASN A 348 29.61 -29.69 20.88
CA ASN A 348 28.97 -30.69 21.69
C ASN A 348 27.69 -30.10 22.31
N LYS A 349 26.83 -30.98 22.82
CA LYS A 349 25.55 -30.60 23.41
C LYS A 349 25.72 -29.85 24.74
N GLU A 350 26.77 -30.15 25.49
CA GLU A 350 27.04 -29.58 26.82
C GLU A 350 27.36 -28.08 26.71
N ASP A 351 28.20 -27.71 25.75
CA ASP A 351 28.53 -26.33 25.38
C ASP A 351 27.29 -25.54 24.98
N TYR A 352 26.43 -26.15 24.15
CA TYR A 352 25.17 -25.54 23.74
C TYR A 352 24.26 -25.25 24.94
N GLU A 353 24.02 -26.26 25.78
CA GLU A 353 23.17 -26.12 26.96
C GLU A 353 23.72 -25.08 27.94
N SER A 354 25.03 -25.07 28.17
CA SER A 354 25.71 -24.11 29.07
C SER A 354 25.57 -22.66 28.58
N VAL A 355 25.85 -22.41 27.29
CA VAL A 355 25.72 -21.08 26.70
C VAL A 355 24.28 -20.57 26.73
N ILE A 356 23.31 -21.43 26.41
CA ILE A 356 21.89 -21.03 26.43
C ILE A 356 21.43 -20.70 27.85
N ASP A 357 21.78 -21.52 28.83
CA ASP A 357 21.41 -21.29 30.23
C ASP A 357 21.96 -19.95 30.74
N ILE A 358 23.20 -19.60 30.39
CA ILE A 358 23.79 -18.30 30.74
C ILE A 358 23.07 -17.14 30.07
N LEU A 359 22.76 -17.25 28.77
CA LEU A 359 22.06 -16.18 28.05
C LEU A 359 20.64 -15.97 28.58
N ILE A 360 19.97 -17.03 29.04
CA ILE A 360 18.66 -16.92 29.72
C ILE A 360 18.82 -16.27 31.10
N LYS A 361 19.77 -16.74 31.92
CA LYS A 361 20.04 -16.17 33.25
C LYS A 361 20.41 -14.69 33.20
N ALA A 362 21.15 -14.30 32.17
CA ALA A 362 21.55 -12.91 31.94
C ALA A 362 20.49 -12.07 31.20
N ASN A 363 19.28 -12.61 30.98
CA ASN A 363 18.16 -11.93 30.30
C ASN A 363 18.49 -11.40 28.90
N PHE A 364 19.42 -12.02 28.17
CA PHE A 364 19.68 -11.68 26.77
C PHE A 364 18.63 -12.31 25.86
N ILE A 365 18.18 -13.51 26.21
CA ILE A 365 17.18 -14.26 25.45
C ILE A 365 16.11 -14.86 26.36
N SER A 366 14.89 -15.03 25.84
CA SER A 366 13.83 -15.83 26.47
C SER A 366 13.33 -16.90 25.50
N PRO A 367 12.83 -18.04 26.01
CA PRO A 367 12.13 -19.02 25.18
C PRO A 367 10.86 -18.42 24.55
N LYS A 368 10.69 -18.56 23.23
CA LYS A 368 9.48 -18.15 22.50
C LYS A 368 9.10 -19.18 21.43
N GLY A 369 8.00 -19.90 21.65
CA GLY A 369 7.54 -20.93 20.72
C GLY A 369 8.60 -22.02 20.51
N LYS A 370 8.95 -22.29 19.25
CA LYS A 370 10.07 -23.18 18.86
C LYS A 370 11.40 -22.42 18.73
N GLY A 371 11.58 -21.31 19.44
CA GLY A 371 12.58 -20.28 19.19
C GLY A 371 13.15 -19.65 20.47
N PHE A 372 14.11 -18.74 20.29
CA PHE A 372 14.48 -17.75 21.30
C PHE A 372 14.13 -16.36 20.80
N GLU A 373 13.66 -15.47 21.67
CA GLU A 373 13.54 -14.05 21.36
C GLU A 373 14.58 -13.25 22.14
N TRP A 374 15.01 -12.13 21.55
CA TRP A 374 15.88 -11.18 22.24
C TRP A 374 15.06 -10.39 23.25
N VAL A 375 15.48 -10.43 24.51
CA VAL A 375 14.84 -9.70 25.62
C VAL A 375 15.59 -8.39 25.91
N PHE A 376 16.77 -8.22 25.32
CA PHE A 376 17.57 -7.01 25.44
C PHE A 376 16.92 -5.79 24.76
N THR A 377 16.95 -4.64 25.43
CA THR A 377 16.43 -3.37 24.92
C THR A 377 17.53 -2.57 24.22
N GLU A 378 17.33 -2.17 22.96
CA GLU A 378 18.31 -1.33 22.25
C GLU A 378 18.60 -0.03 23.01
N THR A 379 19.88 0.30 23.15
CA THR A 379 20.33 1.56 23.75
C THR A 379 21.14 2.37 22.74
N LYS A 380 21.45 3.63 23.07
CA LYS A 380 22.39 4.44 22.26
C LYS A 380 23.77 3.78 22.15
N GLU A 381 24.12 2.92 23.10
CA GLU A 381 25.42 2.24 23.21
C GLU A 381 25.42 0.86 22.55
N PHE A 382 24.30 0.14 22.59
CA PHE A 382 24.18 -1.25 22.13
C PHE A 382 23.02 -1.45 21.16
N LYS A 383 23.34 -1.78 19.89
CA LYS A 383 22.35 -2.19 18.89
C LYS A 383 22.19 -3.70 18.85
N THR A 384 20.96 -4.20 18.75
CA THR A 384 20.64 -5.64 18.78
C THR A 384 21.41 -6.43 17.73
N LYS A 385 21.50 -5.91 16.49
CA LYS A 385 22.27 -6.55 15.42
C LYS A 385 23.75 -6.71 15.75
N GLN A 386 24.35 -5.68 16.37
CA GLN A 386 25.77 -5.67 16.73
C GLN A 386 26.05 -6.61 17.90
N MET A 387 25.15 -6.67 18.89
CA MET A 387 25.22 -7.62 20.01
C MET A 387 25.17 -9.08 19.55
N ILE A 388 24.29 -9.41 18.62
CA ILE A 388 24.18 -10.77 18.08
C ILE A 388 25.44 -11.18 17.33
N ILE A 389 25.96 -10.29 16.47
CA ILE A 389 27.20 -10.57 15.75
C ILE A 389 28.36 -10.73 16.73
N ALA A 390 28.44 -9.89 17.76
CA ALA A 390 29.45 -9.99 18.81
C ALA A 390 29.36 -11.32 19.57
N LEU A 391 28.16 -11.76 19.97
CA LEU A 391 27.95 -13.08 20.60
C LEU A 391 28.50 -14.21 19.72
N PHE A 392 28.13 -14.26 18.44
CA PHE A 392 28.62 -15.31 17.55
C PHE A 392 30.13 -15.24 17.31
N VAL A 393 30.71 -14.04 17.30
CA VAL A 393 32.17 -13.88 17.23
C VAL A 393 32.85 -14.36 18.49
N VAL A 394 32.30 -14.11 19.68
CA VAL A 394 32.83 -14.65 20.93
C VAL A 394 32.71 -16.17 20.93
N LEU A 395 31.57 -16.74 20.55
CA LEU A 395 31.37 -18.19 20.48
C LEU A 395 32.32 -18.86 19.46
N GLU A 396 32.58 -18.21 18.33
CA GLU A 396 33.55 -18.67 17.34
C GLU A 396 34.98 -18.60 17.90
N THR A 397 35.36 -17.47 18.49
CA THR A 397 36.72 -17.22 19.02
C THR A 397 37.04 -18.10 20.22
N GLU A 398 36.06 -18.33 21.10
CA GLU A 398 36.13 -19.24 22.25
C GLU A 398 35.93 -20.71 21.88
N ASN A 399 35.86 -21.00 20.57
CA ASN A 399 35.94 -22.34 20.02
C ASN A 399 34.72 -23.24 20.32
N TYR A 400 33.55 -22.64 20.58
CA TYR A 400 32.28 -23.35 20.82
C TYR A 400 31.62 -23.86 19.53
N LEU A 401 31.91 -23.25 18.37
CA LEU A 401 31.19 -23.51 17.11
C LEU A 401 31.97 -24.40 16.12
N ILE A 402 31.25 -25.15 15.26
CA ILE A 402 31.81 -26.05 14.24
C ILE A 402 31.95 -25.39 12.84
N ILE A 403 31.33 -24.23 12.58
CA ILE A 403 30.90 -23.90 11.20
C ILE A 403 31.52 -22.62 10.58
N SER A 404 31.58 -22.60 9.25
CA SER A 404 31.90 -21.46 8.38
C SER A 404 30.99 -20.22 8.61
N PRO A 405 31.50 -18.99 8.38
CA PRO A 405 30.74 -17.73 8.49
C PRO A 405 29.44 -17.66 7.67
N LYS A 406 29.33 -18.48 6.60
CA LYS A 406 28.14 -18.50 5.71
C LYS A 406 26.90 -19.09 6.41
N SER A 407 27.10 -20.05 7.31
CA SER A 407 25.98 -20.68 8.02
C SER A 407 25.49 -19.81 9.18
N ILE A 408 26.36 -18.98 9.76
CA ILE A 408 26.03 -18.13 10.90
C ILE A 408 25.04 -17.02 10.52
N TYR A 409 25.25 -16.29 9.43
CA TYR A 409 24.30 -15.22 9.07
C TYR A 409 22.93 -15.76 8.63
N THR A 410 22.91 -16.88 7.88
CA THR A 410 21.67 -17.57 7.49
C THR A 410 20.92 -18.06 8.73
N PHE A 411 21.66 -18.54 9.73
CA PHE A 411 21.11 -18.91 11.02
C PHE A 411 20.53 -17.71 11.78
N ILE A 412 21.24 -16.58 11.81
CA ILE A 412 20.79 -15.37 12.50
C ILE A 412 19.46 -14.88 11.93
N GLU A 413 19.34 -14.87 10.61
CA GLU A 413 18.10 -14.47 9.93
C GLU A 413 16.94 -15.42 10.24
N LYS A 414 17.18 -16.74 10.20
CA LYS A 414 16.16 -17.77 10.45
C LYS A 414 15.67 -17.79 11.90
N ASN A 415 16.55 -17.63 12.88
CA ASN A 415 16.23 -17.91 14.29
C ASN A 415 16.03 -16.65 15.13
N PHE A 416 16.61 -15.51 14.73
CA PHE A 416 16.43 -14.24 15.43
C PHE A 416 15.62 -13.22 14.61
N GLY A 417 15.19 -13.57 13.39
CA GLY A 417 14.37 -12.70 12.54
C GLY A 417 15.12 -11.46 12.02
N ILE A 418 16.45 -11.47 12.08
CA ILE A 418 17.26 -10.30 11.73
C ILE A 418 17.81 -10.45 10.31
N ARG A 419 17.33 -9.60 9.41
CA ARG A 419 17.88 -9.50 8.04
C ARG A 419 19.29 -8.92 8.06
N ILE A 420 20.28 -9.74 7.69
CA ILE A 420 21.69 -9.38 7.53
C ILE A 420 22.20 -10.04 6.24
N ASN A 421 22.70 -9.25 5.28
CA ASN A 421 23.34 -9.82 4.10
C ASN A 421 24.75 -10.33 4.41
N LYS A 422 25.24 -11.28 3.61
CA LYS A 422 26.56 -11.92 3.78
C LYS A 422 27.71 -10.91 3.90
N GLY A 423 27.74 -9.87 3.05
CA GLY A 423 28.81 -8.87 3.04
C GLY A 423 28.86 -8.03 4.32
N THR A 424 27.68 -7.61 4.81
CA THR A 424 27.54 -6.90 6.08
C THR A 424 27.98 -7.76 7.25
N TYR A 425 27.55 -9.03 7.30
CA TYR A 425 27.97 -9.95 8.35
C TYR A 425 29.50 -10.16 8.33
N SER A 426 30.10 -10.44 7.18
CA SER A 426 31.55 -10.65 7.06
C SER A 426 32.36 -9.43 7.51
N ARG A 427 31.97 -8.22 7.09
CA ARG A 427 32.66 -6.99 7.51
C ARG A 427 32.53 -6.77 9.02
N SER A 428 31.32 -6.90 9.57
CA SER A 428 31.10 -6.72 11.01
C SER A 428 31.80 -7.78 11.85
N SER A 429 31.73 -9.06 11.44
CA SER A 429 32.39 -10.17 12.12
C SER A 429 33.91 -9.99 12.15
N ASN A 430 34.53 -9.59 11.04
CA ASN A 430 35.97 -9.32 11.00
C ASN A 430 36.35 -8.16 11.94
N ASN A 431 35.60 -7.06 11.93
CA ASN A 431 35.83 -5.95 12.85
C ASN A 431 35.72 -6.42 14.31
N PHE A 432 34.66 -7.17 14.67
CA PHE A 432 34.52 -7.71 16.03
C PHE A 432 35.62 -8.70 16.42
N LYS A 433 36.19 -9.44 15.47
CA LYS A 433 37.35 -10.34 15.73
C LYS A 433 38.63 -9.56 15.99
N GLU A 434 38.89 -8.49 15.23
CA GLU A 434 40.01 -7.58 15.51
C GLU A 434 39.84 -6.90 16.87
N ASP A 435 38.61 -6.46 17.15
CA ASP A 435 38.25 -5.77 18.38
C ASP A 435 38.26 -6.71 19.61
N TYR A 436 38.00 -8.01 19.43
CA TYR A 436 38.05 -9.03 20.49
C TYR A 436 39.37 -9.01 21.27
N TYR A 437 40.49 -8.80 20.56
CA TYR A 437 41.84 -8.77 21.12
C TYR A 437 42.34 -7.37 21.49
N ASN A 438 41.62 -6.31 21.09
CA ASN A 438 42.03 -4.92 21.29
C ASN A 438 41.04 -4.13 22.16
N LYS A 439 41.41 -3.96 23.44
CA LYS A 439 40.59 -3.28 24.46
C LYS A 439 40.32 -1.79 24.20
N ASN A 440 41.04 -1.17 23.27
CA ASN A 440 40.96 0.28 22.99
C ASN A 440 39.98 0.62 21.86
N THR A 441 39.19 -0.33 21.38
CA THR A 441 38.31 -0.16 20.22
C THR A 441 36.86 0.09 20.64
N LYS A 442 36.12 0.82 19.81
CA LYS A 442 34.73 1.20 20.09
C LYS A 442 33.78 -0.01 20.19
N ASN A 443 34.12 -1.13 19.55
CA ASN A 443 33.28 -2.33 19.57
C ASN A 443 33.72 -3.36 20.62
N TYR A 444 34.84 -3.15 21.32
CA TYR A 444 35.27 -4.03 22.42
C TYR A 444 34.21 -4.14 23.52
N SER A 445 33.43 -3.08 23.75
CA SER A 445 32.31 -3.09 24.71
C SER A 445 31.23 -4.12 24.40
N TYR A 446 31.06 -4.53 23.14
CA TYR A 446 30.10 -5.55 22.74
C TYR A 446 30.65 -6.96 22.98
N THR A 447 31.93 -7.19 22.65
CA THR A 447 32.56 -8.49 22.85
C THR A 447 32.87 -8.75 24.31
N SER A 448 33.22 -7.72 25.09
CA SER A 448 33.58 -7.86 26.51
C SER A 448 32.42 -8.35 27.37
N ILE A 449 31.18 -7.98 27.05
CA ILE A 449 29.97 -8.49 27.71
C ILE A 449 29.94 -10.01 27.61
N PHE A 450 30.04 -10.55 26.40
CA PHE A 450 29.98 -12.00 26.20
C PHE A 450 31.25 -12.73 26.64
N GLN A 451 32.42 -12.09 26.55
CA GLN A 451 33.65 -12.62 27.15
C GLN A 451 33.49 -12.83 28.66
N SER A 452 32.92 -11.84 29.37
CA SER A 452 32.68 -11.94 30.81
C SER A 452 31.58 -12.93 31.18
N LEU A 453 30.57 -13.11 30.33
CA LEU A 453 29.49 -14.06 30.58
C LEU A 453 29.92 -15.50 30.33
N LEU A 454 30.77 -15.72 29.32
CA LEU A 454 31.20 -17.05 28.89
C LEU A 454 32.52 -17.49 29.52
N SER A 455 33.23 -16.60 30.23
CA SER A 455 34.36 -17.01 31.07
C SER A 455 33.94 -17.95 32.20
N ASP A 456 32.68 -17.90 32.62
CA ASP A 456 32.10 -18.74 33.67
C ASP A 456 31.76 -20.17 33.19
N CYS A 457 31.88 -20.46 31.88
CA CYS A 457 31.68 -21.79 31.30
C CYS A 457 32.93 -22.68 31.31
N LYS A 458 34.13 -22.10 31.50
CA LYS A 458 35.41 -22.82 31.52
C LYS A 458 35.84 -23.09 32.96
#